data_AF-A0A955TRL2-F1
#
_entry.id   AF-A0A955TRL2-F1
#
_cell.length_a   1.000
_cell.length_b   1.000
_cell.length_c   1.000
_cell.angle_alpha   90.00
_cell.angle_beta   90.00
_cell.angle_gamma   90.00
#
_symmetry.space_group_name_H-M   'P 1'
#
loop_
_entity.id
_entity.type
_entity.pdbx_description
1 polymer ?
#
loop_
_entity_poly.entity_id
_entity_poly.type
_entity_poly.pdbx_seq_one_letter_code
_entity_poly.pdbx_strand_id
1 'polypeptide(L)' 'MAHVKSLPKPVRRKGAPPPQAKPVANLEKHPSDAKVPLQVKIQAETRIAFKSYALAHNMDASDLFQVVWDYYREQHG' A
#
# COMPACT_ATOMS: atom_id res chain seq x y z
N MET A 1 49.37 -10.80 -27.14
CA MET A 1 49.21 -11.45 -25.81
C MET A 1 48.38 -10.51 -24.95
N ALA A 2 47.14 -10.87 -24.63
CA ALA A 2 46.22 -9.96 -23.93
C ALA A 2 46.46 -10.02 -22.40
N HIS A 3 46.76 -8.87 -21.80
CA HIS A 3 46.87 -8.73 -20.34
C HIS A 3 45.48 -8.76 -19.69
N VAL A 4 45.20 -9.81 -18.94
CA VAL A 4 43.99 -9.90 -18.13
C VAL A 4 44.20 -9.07 -16.85
N LYS A 5 43.51 -7.92 -16.76
CA LYS A 5 43.41 -7.12 -15.53
C LYS A 5 42.74 -7.99 -14.45
N SER A 6 43.46 -8.30 -13.38
CA SER A 6 42.91 -9.08 -12.28
C SER A 6 41.81 -8.31 -11.53
N LEU A 7 40.71 -9.00 -11.22
CA LEU A 7 39.59 -8.45 -10.44
C LEU A 7 39.99 -8.30 -8.96
N PRO A 8 39.55 -7.24 -8.26
CA PRO A 8 39.85 -7.05 -6.85
C PRO A 8 39.20 -8.14 -6.01
N LYS A 9 39.97 -8.72 -5.08
CA LYS A 9 39.50 -9.77 -4.17
C LYS A 9 38.47 -9.20 -3.17
N PRO A 10 37.42 -9.97 -2.82
CA PRO A 10 36.42 -9.52 -1.87
C PRO A 10 37.03 -9.33 -0.49
N VAL A 11 36.75 -8.17 0.11
CA VAL A 11 37.20 -7.81 1.46
C VAL A 11 36.56 -8.77 2.46
N ARG A 12 37.34 -9.70 3.00
CA ARG A 12 36.94 -10.56 4.12
C ARG A 12 36.81 -9.70 5.39
N ARG A 13 35.67 -9.04 5.57
CA ARG A 13 35.32 -8.40 6.83
C ARG A 13 35.03 -9.50 7.85
N LYS A 14 36.00 -9.80 8.71
CA LYS A 14 35.77 -10.61 9.90
C LYS A 14 34.77 -9.88 10.81
N GLY A 15 33.63 -10.51 11.06
CA GLY A 15 32.94 -10.47 12.35
C GLY A 15 32.29 -9.14 12.77
N ALA A 16 31.48 -8.52 11.92
CA ALA A 16 30.32 -7.80 12.45
C ALA A 16 29.09 -8.68 12.20
N PRO A 17 28.35 -9.10 13.23
CA PRO A 17 27.10 -9.81 13.03
C PRO A 17 26.16 -8.94 12.17
N PRO A 18 25.29 -9.55 11.34
CA PRO A 18 24.29 -8.81 10.58
C PRO A 18 23.54 -7.85 11.51
N PRO A 19 23.21 -6.62 11.07
CA PRO A 19 22.37 -5.72 11.83
C PRO A 19 21.09 -6.47 12.23
N GLN A 20 20.73 -6.40 13.52
CA GLN A 20 19.51 -7.03 13.99
C GLN A 20 18.33 -6.49 13.19
N ALA A 21 17.53 -7.37 12.61
CA ALA A 21 16.34 -6.98 11.87
C ALA A 21 15.46 -6.17 12.81
N LYS A 22 15.10 -4.94 12.41
CA LYS A 22 14.15 -4.13 13.17
C LYS A 22 12.87 -4.94 13.30
N PRO A 23 12.27 -5.05 14.50
CA PRO A 23 11.01 -5.75 14.66
C PRO A 23 9.98 -5.09 13.73
N VAL A 24 9.36 -5.92 12.90
CA VAL A 24 8.33 -5.45 11.97
C VAL A 24 7.15 -4.98 12.84
N ALA A 25 6.80 -3.70 12.73
CA ALA A 25 5.75 -3.04 13.52
C ALA A 25 4.32 -3.52 13.16
N ASN A 26 4.15 -4.80 12.81
CA ASN A 26 2.88 -5.41 12.43
C ASN A 26 1.90 -5.55 13.61
N LEU A 27 2.35 -5.30 14.84
CA LEU A 27 1.51 -5.31 16.04
C LEU A 27 1.20 -3.90 16.56
N GLU A 28 1.67 -2.84 15.91
CA GLU A 28 1.27 -1.49 16.29
C GLU A 28 -0.19 -1.28 15.87
N LYS A 29 -1.04 -1.06 16.88
CA LYS A 29 -2.45 -0.72 16.64
C LYS A 29 -2.48 0.59 15.86
N HIS A 30 -2.94 0.53 14.60
CA HIS A 30 -3.14 1.74 13.83
C HIS A 30 -4.02 2.72 14.62
N PRO A 31 -3.70 4.02 14.59
CA PRO A 31 -4.53 5.02 15.24
C PRO A 31 -5.96 4.86 14.76
N SER A 32 -6.95 5.03 15.65
CA SER A 32 -8.36 4.74 15.35
C SER A 32 -8.95 5.57 14.19
N ASP A 33 -8.22 6.59 13.76
CA ASP A 33 -8.56 7.47 12.62
C ASP A 33 -7.79 7.11 11.34
N ALA A 34 -7.06 5.99 11.32
CA ALA A 34 -6.33 5.53 10.14
C ALA A 34 -7.29 4.92 9.12
N LYS A 35 -7.26 5.44 7.88
CA LYS A 35 -7.94 4.81 6.75
C LYS A 35 -7.35 3.41 6.52
N VAL A 36 -8.19 2.38 6.55
CA VAL A 36 -7.81 0.98 6.30
C VAL A 36 -8.18 0.59 4.87
N PRO A 37 -7.29 -0.09 4.11
CA PRO A 37 -7.63 -0.54 2.77
C PRO A 37 -8.73 -1.62 2.79
N LEU A 38 -9.75 -1.43 1.96
CA LEU A 38 -10.80 -2.42 1.70
C LEU A 38 -10.67 -2.96 0.27
N GLN A 39 -10.47 -4.27 0.14
CA GLN A 39 -10.41 -4.93 -1.17
C GLN A 39 -11.74 -5.60 -1.50
N VAL A 40 -12.39 -5.12 -2.56
CA VAL A 40 -13.67 -5.67 -3.06
C VAL A 40 -13.52 -6.27 -4.45
N LYS A 41 -14.31 -7.31 -4.73
CA LYS A 41 -14.46 -7.87 -6.07
C LYS A 41 -15.69 -7.26 -6.71
N ILE A 42 -15.48 -6.37 -7.67
CA ILE A 42 -16.54 -5.71 -8.45
C ILE A 42 -16.22 -5.79 -9.94
N GLN A 43 -17.22 -5.56 -10.78
CA GLN A 43 -17.00 -5.50 -12.22
C GLN A 43 -16.07 -4.32 -12.59
N ALA A 44 -15.26 -4.50 -13.63
CA ALA A 44 -14.28 -3.50 -14.05
C ALA A 44 -14.94 -2.18 -14.45
N GLU A 45 -16.07 -2.25 -15.15
CA GLU A 45 -16.85 -1.09 -15.57
C GLU A 45 -17.38 -0.29 -14.37
N THR A 46 -17.90 -0.98 -13.35
CA THR A 46 -18.34 -0.34 -12.10
C THR A 46 -17.19 0.40 -11.42
N ARG A 47 -16.00 -0.21 -11.35
CA ARG A 47 -14.81 0.45 -10.78
C ARG A 47 -14.44 1.72 -11.53
N ILE A 48 -14.51 1.70 -12.86
CA ILE A 48 -14.18 2.86 -13.70
C ILE A 48 -15.21 3.95 -13.49
N ALA A 49 -16.51 3.63 -13.62
CA ALA A 49 -17.60 4.58 -13.44
C ALA A 49 -17.57 5.24 -12.06
N PHE A 50 -17.35 4.46 -11.00
CA PHE A 50 -17.25 4.96 -9.63
C PHE A 50 -16.10 5.97 -9.46
N LYS A 51 -14.92 5.66 -10.00
CA LYS A 51 -13.77 6.57 -9.95
C LYS A 51 -13.98 7.84 -10.77
N SER A 52 -14.56 7.72 -11.97
CA SER A 52 -14.87 8.87 -12.81
C SER A 52 -15.89 9.79 -12.14
N TYR A 53 -16.89 9.23 -11.47
CA TYR A 53 -17.86 10.00 -10.69
C TYR A 53 -17.18 10.74 -9.54
N ALA A 54 -16.36 10.07 -8.74
CA ALA A 54 -15.62 10.71 -7.65
C ALA A 54 -14.78 11.90 -8.18
N LEU A 55 -14.05 11.70 -9.28
CA LEU A 55 -13.23 12.74 -9.90
C LEU A 55 -14.07 13.94 -10.39
N ALA A 56 -15.20 13.68 -11.05
CA ALA A 56 -16.09 14.73 -11.55
C ALA A 56 -16.67 15.60 -10.42
N HIS A 57 -16.81 15.04 -9.22
CA HIS A 57 -17.31 15.73 -8.03
C HIS A 57 -16.20 16.25 -7.11
N ASN A 58 -14.92 16.23 -7.55
CA ASN A 58 -13.75 16.60 -6.74
C ASN A 58 -13.63 15.82 -5.42
N MET A 59 -13.95 14.53 -5.45
CA MET A 59 -13.88 13.62 -4.32
C MET A 59 -12.88 12.48 -4.57
N ASP A 60 -12.29 11.95 -3.49
CA ASP A 60 -11.61 10.65 -3.56
C ASP A 60 -12.67 9.53 -3.65
N ALA A 61 -12.34 8.43 -4.31
CA ALA A 61 -13.16 7.22 -4.32
C ALA A 61 -13.45 6.71 -2.90
N SER A 62 -12.53 6.89 -1.96
CA SER A 62 -12.70 6.53 -0.55
C SER A 62 -13.77 7.38 0.12
N ASP A 63 -13.82 8.68 -0.19
CA ASP A 63 -14.78 9.59 0.42
C ASP A 63 -16.17 9.39 -0.20
N LEU A 64 -16.24 9.18 -1.52
CA LEU A 64 -17.48 8.76 -2.19
C LEU A 64 -18.02 7.44 -1.63
N PHE A 65 -17.14 6.49 -1.29
CA PHE A 65 -17.57 5.23 -0.69
C PHE A 65 -18.25 5.43 0.66
N GLN A 66 -17.74 6.32 1.51
CA GLN A 66 -18.38 6.65 2.80
C GLN A 66 -19.78 7.24 2.57
N VAL A 67 -19.91 8.21 1.65
CA VAL A 67 -21.20 8.81 1.31
C VAL A 67 -22.21 7.78 0.82
N VAL A 68 -21.78 6.87 -0.07
CA VAL A 68 -22.65 5.80 -0.59
C VAL A 68 -23.03 4.83 0.52
N TRP A 69 -22.11 4.48 1.41
CA TRP A 69 -22.37 3.60 2.53
C TRP A 69 -23.34 4.22 3.53
N ASP A 70 -23.13 5.48 3.91
CA ASP A 70 -24.00 6.21 4.82
C ASP A 70 -25.41 6.34 4.23
N TYR A 71 -25.53 6.68 2.94
CA TYR A 71 -26.82 6.70 2.26
C TYR A 71 -27.49 5.32 2.25
N TYR A 72 -26.74 4.27 1.91
CA TYR A 72 -27.29 2.91 1.90
C TYR A 72 -27.80 2.50 3.27
N ARG A 73 -27.03 2.80 4.32
CA ARG A 73 -27.40 2.61 5.72
C ARG A 73 -28.63 3.42 6.09
N GLU A 74 -28.67 4.73 5.88
CA GLU A 74 -29.85 5.53 6.22
C GLU A 74 -31.15 5.03 5.59
N GLN A 75 -31.07 4.48 4.37
CA GLN A 75 -32.21 3.92 3.68
C GLN A 75 -32.57 2.47 4.10
N HIS A 76 -31.64 1.73 4.73
CA HIS A 76 -31.79 0.28 4.97
C HIS A 76 -31.39 -0.25 6.38
N GLY A 77 -30.74 0.54 7.27
CA GLY A 77 -30.35 0.20 8.66
C GLY A 77 -28.96 0.65 9.16
#